data_AF-A0A1B6GSF4-F1
#
_entry.id   AF-A0A1B6GSF4-F1
#
_cell.length_a   1.000
_cell.length_b   1.000
_cell.length_c   1.000
_cell.angle_alpha   90.00
_cell.angle_beta   90.00
_cell.angle_gamma   90.00
#
_symmetry.space_group_name_H-M   'P 1'
#
loop_
_entity.id
_entity.type
_entity.pdbx_description
1 polymer ?
#
loop_
_entity_poly.entity_id
_entity_poly.type
_entity_poly.pdbx_seq_one_letter_code
_entity_poly.pdbx_strand_id
1 'polypeptide(L)'
;APPGTIRFSLLNWIKSPDLPSPSELFHAYRPRNKPTDLLPPFDASALIIGGTEFFTFDGKHYSFKGSCSYILSTDVIDGNFTLVANMEAGKLKSIAAFEHDNSIELLNDNKVLVNGKPADLPAKAGDLHIWRNFHSGTGFATWSGVMFYCTSHLESCAFYIDGFYFGKT
;
A
#
# COMPACT_ATOMS: atom_id res chain seq x y z
N ALA A 1 -49.41 -21.92 -2.87
CA ALA A 1 -48.03 -22.38 -2.60
C ALA A 1 -47.85 -22.47 -1.09
N PRO A 2 -47.30 -23.56 -0.53
CA PRO A 2 -47.08 -23.62 0.92
C PRO A 2 -45.86 -22.78 1.31
N PRO A 3 -45.83 -22.19 2.53
CA PRO A 3 -44.70 -21.39 3.00
C PRO A 3 -43.51 -22.31 3.29
N GLY A 4 -42.42 -22.12 2.55
CA GLY A 4 -41.17 -22.85 2.77
C GLY A 4 -40.59 -22.49 4.13
N THR A 5 -40.38 -23.50 4.99
CA THR A 5 -39.69 -23.35 6.26
C THR A 5 -38.20 -23.61 6.04
N ILE A 6 -37.36 -22.61 6.32
CA ILE A 6 -35.91 -22.76 6.30
C ILE A 6 -35.51 -23.52 7.58
N ARG A 7 -34.97 -24.73 7.42
CA ARG A 7 -34.39 -25.51 8.54
C ARG A 7 -32.89 -25.30 8.58
N PHE A 8 -32.42 -24.58 9.60
CA PHE A 8 -31.00 -24.45 9.88
C PHE A 8 -30.56 -25.56 10.85
N SER A 9 -29.61 -26.40 10.42
CA SER A 9 -29.07 -27.48 11.26
C SER A 9 -27.65 -27.13 11.68
N LEU A 10 -27.50 -26.67 12.93
CA LEU A 10 -26.21 -26.33 13.52
C LEU A 10 -25.22 -27.50 13.48
N LEU A 11 -25.71 -28.73 13.67
CA LEU A 11 -24.89 -29.94 13.63
C LEU A 11 -24.35 -30.26 12.23
N ASN A 12 -25.11 -29.96 11.17
CA ASN A 12 -24.63 -30.14 9.80
C ASN A 12 -23.72 -28.98 9.38
N TRP A 13 -23.97 -27.77 9.89
CA TRP A 13 -23.12 -26.60 9.66
C TRP A 13 -21.73 -26.77 10.30
N ILE A 14 -21.66 -27.26 11.54
CA ILE A 14 -20.38 -27.53 12.23
C ILE A 14 -19.61 -28.71 11.61
N LYS A 15 -20.30 -29.60 10.90
CA LYS A 15 -19.67 -30.72 10.18
C LYS A 15 -19.34 -30.37 8.72
N SER A 16 -19.63 -29.14 8.28
CA SER A 16 -19.29 -28.71 6.92
C SER A 16 -17.77 -28.63 6.77
N PRO A 17 -17.20 -29.12 5.66
CA PRO A 17 -15.78 -29.00 5.38
C PRO A 17 -15.31 -27.54 5.20
N ASP A 18 -16.23 -26.57 5.19
CA ASP A 18 -15.96 -25.14 5.02
C ASP A 18 -15.63 -24.41 6.34
N LEU A 19 -15.51 -25.12 7.47
CA LEU A 19 -15.12 -24.46 8.72
C LEU A 19 -13.66 -24.00 8.64
N PRO A 20 -13.38 -22.71 8.85
CA PRO A 20 -12.02 -22.22 8.92
C PRO A 20 -11.29 -22.90 10.08
N SER A 21 -10.03 -23.24 9.85
CA SER A 21 -9.14 -23.76 10.87
C SER A 21 -9.01 -22.78 12.04
N PRO A 22 -8.62 -23.24 13.25
CA PRO A 22 -8.38 -22.34 14.38
C PRO A 22 -7.34 -21.24 14.08
N SER A 23 -6.38 -21.51 13.18
CA SER A 23 -5.41 -20.53 12.73
C SER A 23 -6.05 -19.46 11.84
N GLU A 24 -6.90 -19.85 10.88
CA GLU A 24 -7.63 -18.90 10.05
C GLU A 24 -8.60 -18.06 10.89
N LEU A 25 -9.28 -18.67 11.85
CA LEU A 25 -10.12 -17.97 12.82
C LEU A 25 -9.28 -16.97 13.63
N PHE A 26 -8.12 -17.40 14.15
CA PHE A 26 -7.22 -16.51 14.88
C PHE A 26 -6.75 -15.36 14.00
N HIS A 27 -6.33 -15.60 12.75
CA HIS A 27 -5.87 -14.54 11.85
C HIS A 27 -6.99 -13.59 11.42
N ALA A 28 -8.22 -14.07 11.29
CA ALA A 28 -9.39 -13.25 10.97
C ALA A 28 -9.80 -12.32 12.12
N TYR A 29 -9.69 -12.78 13.37
CA TYR A 29 -10.14 -12.03 14.56
C TYR A 29 -9.01 -11.49 15.43
N ARG A 30 -7.74 -11.69 15.06
CA ARG A 30 -6.61 -11.16 15.82
C ARG A 30 -6.72 -9.63 15.87
N PRO A 31 -6.83 -9.02 17.06
CA PRO A 31 -6.96 -7.58 17.17
C PRO A 31 -5.70 -6.91 16.59
N ARG A 32 -5.91 -5.95 15.68
CA ARG A 32 -4.81 -5.08 15.22
C ARG A 32 -4.45 -4.11 16.34
N ASN A 33 -3.22 -3.59 16.30
CA ASN A 33 -2.69 -2.71 17.34
C ASN A 33 -3.36 -1.33 17.38
N LYS A 34 -4.12 -0.95 16.35
CA LYS A 34 -4.89 0.29 16.29
C LYS A 34 -6.40 -0.03 16.28
N PRO A 35 -7.20 0.59 17.17
CA PRO A 35 -8.66 0.43 17.17
C PRO A 35 -9.34 0.91 15.88
N THR A 36 -8.73 1.85 15.16
CA THR A 36 -9.22 2.36 13.87
C THR A 36 -9.20 1.29 12.77
N ASP A 37 -8.35 0.26 12.90
CA ASP A 37 -8.32 -0.85 11.93
C ASP A 37 -9.46 -1.85 12.13
N LEU A 38 -10.30 -1.67 13.16
CA LEU A 38 -11.44 -2.52 13.48
C LEU A 38 -12.77 -1.93 13.00
N LEU A 39 -12.80 -0.65 12.60
CA LEU A 39 -13.99 0.01 12.10
C LEU A 39 -13.70 0.72 10.76
N PRO A 40 -14.57 0.60 9.74
CA PRO A 40 -14.40 1.34 8.50
C PRO A 40 -14.39 2.86 8.74
N PRO A 41 -13.61 3.63 7.98
CA PRO A 41 -12.68 3.17 6.94
C PRO A 41 -11.32 2.71 7.51
N PHE A 42 -10.82 1.58 7.01
CA PHE A 42 -9.58 0.97 7.48
C PHE A 42 -8.35 1.50 6.73
N ASP A 43 -7.19 1.50 7.39
CA ASP A 43 -5.89 1.64 6.72
C ASP A 43 -5.73 0.55 5.66
N ALA A 44 -5.27 0.94 4.47
CA ALA A 44 -5.09 0.03 3.35
C ALA A 44 -3.62 -0.01 2.90
N SER A 45 -3.21 -1.15 2.33
CA SER A 45 -1.86 -1.33 1.81
C SER A 45 -1.85 -1.87 0.39
N ALA A 46 -0.94 -1.37 -0.42
CA ALA A 46 -0.62 -1.88 -1.75
C ALA A 46 0.85 -2.32 -1.82
N LEU A 47 1.20 -3.15 -2.80
CA LEU A 47 2.54 -3.69 -2.93
C LEU A 47 2.96 -3.78 -4.40
N ILE A 48 4.23 -3.50 -4.67
CA ILE A 48 4.90 -3.82 -5.93
C ILE A 48 6.04 -4.79 -5.63
N ILE A 49 6.12 -5.88 -6.38
CA ILE A 49 7.20 -6.87 -6.29
C ILE A 49 7.84 -7.05 -7.67
N GLY A 50 9.16 -6.98 -7.72
CA GLY A 50 9.97 -7.26 -8.91
C GLY A 50 9.74 -6.29 -10.08
N GLY A 51 8.95 -5.23 -9.89
CA GLY A 51 8.55 -4.29 -10.94
C GLY A 51 7.48 -4.80 -11.90
N THR A 52 6.95 -6.01 -11.73
CA THR A 52 5.89 -6.56 -12.60
C THR A 52 4.64 -6.98 -11.86
N GLU A 53 4.74 -7.30 -10.58
CA GLU A 53 3.63 -7.80 -9.78
C GLU A 53 3.09 -6.69 -8.89
N PHE A 54 1.81 -6.38 -9.03
CA PHE A 54 1.11 -5.30 -8.34
C PHE A 54 -0.04 -5.87 -7.53
N PHE A 55 -0.12 -5.46 -6.26
CA PHE A 55 -1.22 -5.78 -5.35
C PHE A 55 -1.88 -4.48 -4.93
N THR A 56 -3.16 -4.33 -5.22
CA THR A 56 -3.94 -3.11 -4.92
C THR A 56 -4.44 -3.07 -3.49
N PHE A 57 -4.95 -1.91 -3.07
CA PHE A 57 -5.50 -1.69 -1.72
C PHE A 57 -6.67 -2.61 -1.34
N ASP A 58 -7.43 -3.08 -2.34
CA ASP A 58 -8.51 -4.06 -2.19
C ASP A 58 -8.04 -5.52 -2.36
N GLY A 59 -6.73 -5.75 -2.41
CA GLY A 59 -6.12 -7.08 -2.45
C GLY A 59 -6.11 -7.76 -3.81
N LYS A 60 -6.47 -7.06 -4.90
CA LYS A 60 -6.39 -7.64 -6.25
C LYS A 60 -4.95 -7.67 -6.75
N HIS A 61 -4.62 -8.75 -7.47
CA HIS A 61 -3.31 -8.97 -8.06
C HIS A 61 -3.35 -8.70 -9.57
N TYR A 62 -2.34 -7.98 -10.05
CA TYR A 62 -2.11 -7.70 -11.47
C TYR A 62 -0.64 -7.94 -11.80
N SER A 63 -0.38 -8.53 -12.98
CA SER A 63 0.96 -8.64 -13.52
C SER A 63 1.04 -7.88 -14.83
N PHE A 64 1.92 -6.88 -14.90
CA PHE A 64 2.18 -6.15 -16.14
C PHE A 64 3.62 -5.65 -16.22
N LYS A 65 4.16 -5.60 -17.44
CA LYS A 65 5.50 -5.08 -17.71
C LYS A 65 5.41 -3.64 -18.21
N GLY A 66 5.48 -2.69 -17.28
CA GLY A 66 5.49 -1.27 -17.63
C GLY A 66 6.83 -0.81 -18.24
N SER A 67 6.74 0.24 -19.06
CA SER A 67 7.88 0.83 -19.78
C SER A 67 7.88 2.35 -19.75
N CYS A 68 7.13 2.95 -18.83
CA CYS A 68 6.95 4.39 -18.69
C CYS A 68 6.72 4.77 -17.21
N SER A 69 6.31 6.00 -16.99
CA SER A 69 5.86 6.50 -15.69
C SER A 69 4.37 6.22 -15.51
N TYR A 70 3.99 5.69 -14.35
CA TYR A 70 2.60 5.36 -14.02
C TYR A 70 2.21 5.97 -12.68
N ILE A 71 1.01 6.53 -12.59
CA ILE A 71 0.42 6.94 -11.33
C ILE A 71 -0.08 5.67 -10.62
N LEU A 72 0.42 5.42 -9.42
CA LEU A 72 0.02 4.28 -8.61
C LEU A 72 -1.20 4.58 -7.73
N SER A 73 -1.25 5.80 -7.20
CA SER A 73 -2.32 6.29 -6.33
C SER A 73 -2.24 7.80 -6.23
N THR A 74 -3.39 8.47 -6.16
CA THR A 74 -3.47 9.91 -5.96
C THR A 74 -4.77 10.23 -5.26
N ASP A 75 -4.79 11.28 -4.43
CA ASP A 75 -6.04 11.79 -3.90
C ASP A 75 -6.79 12.57 -4.99
N VAL A 76 -7.84 11.98 -5.54
CA VAL A 76 -8.62 12.58 -6.63
C VAL A 76 -9.57 13.69 -6.17
N ILE A 77 -9.79 13.83 -4.86
CA ILE A 77 -10.73 14.80 -4.30
C ILE A 77 -10.01 16.09 -3.95
N ASP A 78 -9.00 16.01 -3.09
CA ASP A 78 -8.32 17.18 -2.53
C ASP A 78 -6.94 17.40 -3.16
N GLY A 79 -6.39 16.41 -3.88
CA GLY A 79 -5.06 16.51 -4.48
C GLY A 79 -3.91 16.48 -3.47
N ASN A 80 -4.14 15.94 -2.27
CA ASN A 80 -3.16 15.94 -1.18
C ASN A 80 -1.85 15.23 -1.54
N PHE A 81 -1.92 14.16 -2.35
CA PHE A 81 -0.73 13.45 -2.78
C PHE A 81 -0.90 12.83 -4.17
N THR A 82 0.24 12.61 -4.84
CA THR A 82 0.36 11.77 -6.02
C THR A 82 1.58 10.88 -5.90
N LEU A 83 1.40 9.59 -6.16
CA LEU A 83 2.45 8.59 -6.13
C LEU A 83 2.70 8.08 -7.55
N VAL A 84 3.95 8.14 -8.00
CA VAL A 84 4.36 7.77 -9.35
C VAL A 84 5.46 6.71 -9.30
N ALA A 85 5.34 5.67 -10.11
CA ALA A 85 6.39 4.72 -10.38
C ALA A 85 6.97 4.94 -11.78
N ASN A 86 8.30 5.09 -11.86
CA ASN A 86 9.01 5.11 -13.13
C ASN A 86 9.55 3.71 -13.42
N MET A 87 9.15 3.16 -14.56
CA MET A 87 9.48 1.80 -14.94
C MET A 87 10.15 1.75 -16.31
N GLU A 88 11.11 0.84 -16.46
CA GLU A 88 11.79 0.58 -17.73
C GLU A 88 11.93 -0.94 -17.92
N ALA A 89 11.40 -1.47 -19.02
CA ALA A 89 11.47 -2.89 -19.37
C ALA A 89 11.03 -3.84 -18.24
N GLY A 90 9.97 -3.48 -17.51
CA GLY A 90 9.44 -4.26 -16.38
C GLY A 90 10.27 -4.18 -15.10
N LYS A 91 11.23 -3.26 -14.99
CA LYS A 91 11.97 -2.97 -13.76
C LYS A 91 11.58 -1.62 -13.20
N LEU A 92 11.43 -1.56 -11.88
CA LEU A 92 11.20 -0.32 -11.17
C LEU A 92 12.51 0.48 -11.07
N LYS A 93 12.52 1.69 -11.62
CA LYS A 93 13.70 2.57 -11.65
C LYS A 93 13.69 3.57 -10.51
N SER A 94 12.52 4.12 -10.24
CA SER A 94 12.31 5.05 -9.14
C SER A 94 10.85 5.13 -8.76
N ILE A 95 10.62 5.61 -7.54
CA ILE A 95 9.29 5.97 -7.05
C ILE A 95 9.35 7.38 -6.54
N ALA A 96 8.38 8.19 -6.95
CA ALA A 96 8.24 9.57 -6.53
C ALA A 96 6.90 9.80 -5.84
N ALA A 97 6.92 10.55 -4.75
CA ALA A 97 5.74 11.16 -4.17
C ALA A 97 5.78 12.66 -4.38
N PHE A 98 4.61 13.20 -4.70
CA PHE A 98 4.36 14.61 -4.92
C PHE A 98 3.29 15.07 -3.94
N GLU A 99 3.51 16.23 -3.35
CA GLU A 99 2.57 16.92 -2.47
C GLU A 99 2.67 18.41 -2.76
N HIS A 100 1.61 18.98 -3.33
CA HIS A 100 1.61 20.35 -3.85
C HIS A 100 2.81 20.60 -4.79
N ASP A 101 3.71 21.53 -4.42
CA ASP A 101 4.92 21.88 -5.19
C ASP A 101 6.16 21.09 -4.76
N ASN A 102 6.04 20.21 -3.76
CA ASN A 102 7.14 19.43 -3.22
C ASN A 102 7.16 18.00 -3.79
N SER A 103 8.35 17.46 -3.97
CA SER A 103 8.54 16.09 -4.40
C SER A 103 9.72 15.41 -3.72
N ILE A 104 9.55 14.11 -3.49
CA ILE A 104 10.62 13.21 -3.06
C ILE A 104 10.62 12.02 -4.01
N GLU A 105 11.78 11.73 -4.59
CA GLU A 105 11.99 10.58 -5.47
C GLU A 105 13.10 9.68 -4.92
N LEU A 106 12.79 8.39 -4.78
CA LEU A 106 13.73 7.34 -4.42
C LEU A 106 14.15 6.57 -5.67
N LEU A 107 15.45 6.55 -5.95
CA LEU A 107 16.07 5.86 -7.07
C LEU A 107 16.47 4.42 -6.69
N ASN A 108 16.63 3.54 -7.68
CA ASN A 108 17.00 2.13 -7.49
C ASN A 108 18.42 1.87 -6.95
N ASP A 109 19.25 2.91 -6.86
CA ASP A 109 20.59 2.88 -6.28
C ASP A 109 20.63 3.53 -4.90
N ASN A 110 19.47 3.60 -4.23
CA ASN A 110 19.31 4.18 -2.90
C ASN A 110 19.63 5.69 -2.82
N LYS A 111 19.75 6.37 -3.96
CA LYS A 111 19.85 7.83 -3.99
C LYS A 111 18.46 8.45 -3.91
N VAL A 112 18.43 9.66 -3.37
CA VAL A 112 17.20 10.40 -3.13
C VAL A 112 17.30 11.75 -3.80
N LEU A 113 16.24 12.12 -4.50
CA LEU A 113 16.04 13.46 -5.03
C LEU A 113 14.94 14.15 -4.24
N VAL A 114 15.23 15.34 -3.75
CA VAL A 114 14.26 16.24 -3.12
C VAL A 114 14.07 17.43 -4.05
N ASN A 115 12.84 17.66 -4.50
CA ASN A 115 12.50 18.71 -5.47
C ASN A 115 13.43 18.66 -6.70
N GLY A 116 13.70 17.46 -7.20
CA GLY A 116 14.56 17.18 -8.36
C GLY A 116 16.07 17.31 -8.12
N LYS A 117 16.53 17.60 -6.89
CA LYS A 117 17.95 17.75 -6.55
C LYS A 117 18.43 16.61 -5.65
N PRO A 118 19.64 16.07 -5.86
CA PRO A 118 20.21 15.07 -4.95
C PRO A 118 20.25 15.56 -3.51
N ALA A 119 19.86 14.69 -2.57
CA ALA A 119 19.86 14.99 -1.14
C ALA A 119 20.34 13.78 -0.32
N ASP A 120 21.00 14.07 0.80
CA ASP A 120 21.38 13.06 1.80
C ASP A 120 20.22 12.75 2.75
N LEU A 121 20.20 11.53 3.28
CA LEU A 121 19.18 11.09 4.23
C LEU A 121 19.59 11.37 5.68
N PRO A 122 18.64 11.70 6.58
CA PRO A 122 17.22 11.95 6.34
C PRO A 122 16.96 13.30 5.65
N ALA A 123 15.90 13.39 4.86
CA ALA A 123 15.52 14.62 4.15
C ALA A 123 14.03 14.93 4.29
N LYS A 124 13.65 16.19 3.97
CA LYS A 124 12.28 16.70 4.06
C LYS A 124 11.98 17.66 2.90
N ALA A 125 10.75 17.64 2.40
CA ALA A 125 10.22 18.57 1.40
C ALA A 125 8.75 18.86 1.71
N GLY A 126 8.40 20.07 2.15
CA GLY A 126 7.03 20.34 2.60
C GLY A 126 6.66 19.46 3.79
N ASP A 127 5.59 18.65 3.71
CA ASP A 127 5.22 17.65 4.71
C ASP A 127 5.66 16.23 4.34
N LEU A 128 6.42 16.09 3.24
CA LEU A 128 7.09 14.85 2.86
C LEU A 128 8.38 14.68 3.68
N HIS A 129 8.52 13.53 4.33
CA HIS A 129 9.69 13.13 5.10
C HIS A 129 10.24 11.82 4.57
N ILE A 130 11.55 11.71 4.34
CA ILE A 130 12.20 10.48 3.89
C ILE A 130 13.34 10.09 4.82
N TRP A 131 13.40 8.80 5.16
CA TRP A 131 14.42 8.25 6.04
C TRP A 131 14.82 6.83 5.60
N ARG A 132 15.97 6.40 6.10
CA ARG A 132 16.48 5.03 5.91
C ARG A 132 16.52 4.31 7.25
N ASN A 133 15.92 3.12 7.28
CA ASN A 133 16.16 2.17 8.35
C ASN A 133 17.05 1.06 7.82
N PHE A 134 18.16 0.78 8.52
CA PHE A 134 19.17 -0.20 8.09
C PHE A 134 18.62 -1.61 7.85
N HIS A 135 17.60 -2.02 8.61
CA HIS A 135 17.08 -3.39 8.55
C HIS A 135 15.92 -3.56 7.58
N SER A 136 15.18 -2.49 7.34
CA SER A 136 13.89 -2.58 6.68
C SER A 136 13.93 -1.92 5.28
N GLY A 137 14.82 -0.95 5.03
CA GLY A 137 14.91 -0.24 3.75
C GLY A 137 14.69 1.28 3.86
N THR A 138 14.45 1.92 2.72
CA THR A 138 14.25 3.37 2.61
C THR A 138 12.77 3.65 2.39
N GLY A 139 12.22 4.60 3.13
CA GLY A 139 10.81 4.95 3.03
C GLY A 139 10.57 6.43 3.25
N PHE A 140 9.46 6.92 2.72
CA PHE A 140 8.97 8.25 3.01
C PHE A 140 7.58 8.18 3.61
N ALA A 141 7.24 9.16 4.43
CA ALA A 141 5.90 9.39 4.92
C ALA A 141 5.53 10.84 4.74
N THR A 142 4.24 11.02 4.59
CA THR A 142 3.57 12.31 4.53
C THR A 142 2.85 12.50 5.86
N TRP A 143 2.74 13.75 6.32
CA TRP A 143 1.85 14.04 7.45
C TRP A 143 0.38 13.73 7.13
N SER A 144 0.04 13.78 5.83
CA SER A 144 -1.29 13.49 5.32
C SER A 144 -1.69 12.00 5.40
N GLY A 145 -0.87 11.11 5.98
CA GLY A 145 -1.27 9.74 6.29
C GLY A 145 -0.89 8.71 5.22
N VAL A 146 -0.08 9.10 4.24
CA VAL A 146 0.50 8.18 3.25
C VAL A 146 1.93 7.84 3.66
N MET A 147 2.23 6.55 3.75
CA MET A 147 3.57 6.04 3.98
C MET A 147 3.98 5.06 2.90
N PHE A 148 5.27 5.01 2.65
CA PHE A 148 5.86 4.19 1.63
C PHE A 148 7.19 3.62 2.09
N TYR A 149 7.47 2.40 1.63
CA TYR A 149 8.63 1.67 2.08
C TYR A 149 9.16 0.71 1.02
N CYS A 150 10.44 0.84 0.65
CA CYS A 150 11.10 -0.07 -0.30
C CYS A 150 12.41 -0.63 0.20
N THR A 151 12.78 -1.77 -0.39
CA THR A 151 14.14 -2.29 -0.32
C THR A 151 15.13 -1.38 -1.06
N SER A 152 16.41 -1.54 -0.72
CA SER A 152 17.53 -0.76 -1.27
C SER A 152 17.65 -0.73 -2.80
N HIS A 153 17.11 -1.75 -3.47
CA HIS A 153 17.16 -1.92 -4.93
C HIS A 153 15.78 -1.90 -5.58
N LEU A 154 14.75 -1.44 -4.86
CA LEU A 154 13.35 -1.38 -5.31
C LEU A 154 12.80 -2.74 -5.78
N GLU A 155 13.29 -3.84 -5.20
CA GLU A 155 12.80 -5.19 -5.49
C GLU A 155 11.40 -5.43 -4.91
N SER A 156 11.12 -4.83 -3.76
CA SER A 156 9.79 -4.83 -3.16
C SER A 156 9.50 -3.50 -2.49
N CYS A 157 8.27 -3.03 -2.67
CA CYS A 157 7.83 -1.71 -2.28
C CYS A 157 6.40 -1.75 -1.78
N ALA A 158 6.19 -1.40 -0.51
CA ALA A 158 4.90 -1.35 0.15
C ALA A 158 4.42 0.08 0.33
N PHE A 159 3.13 0.30 0.09
CA PHE A 159 2.45 1.59 0.23
C PHE A 159 1.34 1.44 1.25
N TYR A 160 1.22 2.37 2.18
CA TYR A 160 0.21 2.39 3.22
C TYR A 160 -0.52 3.73 3.15
N ILE A 161 -1.85 3.67 3.15
CA ILE A 161 -2.72 4.85 3.17
C ILE A 161 -3.66 4.75 4.37
N ASP A 162 -3.88 5.89 5.04
CA ASP A 162 -4.86 6.01 6.10
C ASP A 162 -6.30 5.82 5.57
N GLY A 163 -7.18 5.28 6.40
CA GLY A 163 -8.60 5.10 6.09
C GLY A 163 -9.32 6.38 5.64
N PHE A 164 -8.82 7.58 5.99
CA PHE A 164 -9.32 8.86 5.48
C PHE A 164 -9.45 8.93 3.95
N TYR A 165 -8.60 8.20 3.22
CA TYR A 165 -8.58 8.17 1.75
C TYR A 165 -9.52 7.13 1.13
N PHE A 166 -10.32 6.42 1.93
CA PHE A 166 -11.22 5.40 1.42
C PHE A 166 -12.20 6.00 0.39
N GLY A 167 -12.15 5.47 -0.84
CA GLY A 167 -12.95 5.93 -1.98
C GLY A 167 -12.48 7.25 -2.60
N LYS A 168 -11.31 7.77 -2.21
CA LYS A 168 -10.71 9.00 -2.75
C LYS A 168 -9.45 8.74 -3.60
N THR A 169 -9.08 7.48 -3.81
CA THR A 169 -7.87 7.06 -4.53
C THR A 169 -8.16 6.11 -5.66
#